data_AF-A0A2U2S5N0-F1
#
_entry.id   AF-A0A2U2S5N0-F1
#
_cell.length_a   1.000
_cell.length_b   1.000
_cell.length_c   1.000
_cell.angle_alpha   90.00
_cell.angle_beta   90.00
_cell.angle_gamma   90.00
#
_symmetry.space_group_name_H-M   'P 1'
#
loop_
_entity.id
_entity.type
_entity.pdbx_description
1 polymer ?
#
loop_
_entity_poly.entity_id
_entity_poly.type
_entity_poly.pdbx_seq_one_letter_code
_entity_poly.pdbx_strand_id
1 'polypeptide(L)'
;MIWLVALGVLILIACLSVLNTITFPRLRPAQLHRSPSVSVLVPARNESEHIEGTLNRLLNMEYPNFEVIVLDDASTDDSFPRAQANARRDPRLSVIHGQPLPAGWLGKNWACHQLAQHAKGDILIFTDADVHWEPAALSALLHLLQQTRADLLTVWPTQETVTWSERLVVPMMMFT
;
A
#
# COMPACT_ATOMS: atom_id res chain seq x y z
N MET A 1 -31.58 -34.02 -15.90
CA MET A 1 -31.48 -32.62 -16.38
C MET A 1 -30.82 -31.70 -15.34
N ILE A 2 -31.35 -31.59 -14.11
CA ILE A 2 -30.79 -30.74 -13.04
C ILE A 2 -29.30 -31.02 -12.74
N TRP A 3 -28.92 -32.30 -12.60
CA TRP A 3 -27.52 -32.67 -12.32
C TRP A 3 -26.53 -32.30 -13.43
N LEU A 4 -26.96 -32.37 -14.70
CA LEU A 4 -26.11 -31.99 -15.83
C LEU A 4 -25.91 -30.47 -15.89
N VAL A 5 -26.96 -29.70 -15.58
CA VAL A 5 -26.87 -28.24 -15.47
C VAL A 5 -25.96 -27.86 -14.31
N ALA A 6 -26.12 -28.48 -13.14
CA ALA A 6 -25.28 -28.23 -11.97
C ALA A 6 -23.79 -28.54 -12.24
N LEU A 7 -23.50 -29.69 -12.86
CA LEU A 7 -22.14 -30.06 -13.25
C LEU A 7 -21.55 -29.06 -14.26
N GLY A 8 -22.35 -28.63 -15.25
CA GLY A 8 -21.92 -27.63 -16.23
C GLY A 8 -21.55 -26.28 -15.58
N VAL A 9 -22.34 -25.83 -14.60
CA VAL A 9 -22.06 -24.60 -13.83
C VAL A 9 -20.78 -24.75 -13.01
N LEU A 10 -20.57 -25.89 -12.34
CA LEU A 10 -19.36 -26.14 -11.55
C LEU A 10 -18.10 -26.16 -12.42
N ILE A 11 -18.16 -26.78 -13.60
CA ILE A 11 -17.04 -26.79 -14.55
C ILE A 11 -16.76 -25.35 -15.02
N LEU A 12 -17.79 -24.57 -15.35
CA LEU A 12 -17.61 -23.18 -15.76
C LEU A 12 -16.94 -22.34 -14.67
N ILE A 13 -17.40 -22.45 -13.42
CA ILE A 13 -16.79 -21.76 -12.27
C ILE A 13 -15.33 -22.19 -12.10
N ALA A 14 -15.03 -23.49 -12.15
CA ALA A 14 -13.67 -23.99 -12.03
C ALA A 14 -12.76 -23.46 -13.15
N CYS A 15 -13.23 -23.46 -14.40
CA CYS A 15 -12.49 -22.90 -15.53
C CYS A 15 -12.23 -21.40 -15.36
N LEU A 16 -13.23 -20.62 -14.94
CA LEU A 16 -13.07 -19.18 -14.68
C LEU A 16 -12.09 -18.93 -13.54
N SER A 17 -12.14 -19.71 -12.45
CA SER A 17 -11.20 -19.60 -11.34
C SER A 17 -9.76 -19.89 -11.75
N VAL A 18 -9.53 -20.94 -12.55
CA VAL A 18 -8.20 -21.26 -13.10
C VAL A 18 -7.72 -20.15 -14.02
N LEU A 19 -8.59 -19.67 -14.93
CA LEU A 19 -8.25 -18.58 -15.83
C LEU A 19 -7.89 -17.30 -15.08
N ASN A 20 -8.71 -16.91 -14.09
CA ASN A 20 -8.46 -15.75 -13.23
C ASN A 20 -7.13 -15.90 -12.49
N THR A 21 -6.82 -17.07 -11.94
CA THR A 21 -5.56 -17.32 -11.22
C THR A 21 -4.34 -17.16 -12.11
N ILE A 22 -4.41 -17.62 -13.36
CA ILE A 22 -3.29 -17.56 -14.31
C ILE A 22 -3.13 -16.16 -14.92
N THR A 23 -4.25 -15.48 -15.18
CA THR A 23 -4.26 -14.18 -15.88
C THR A 23 -4.22 -12.99 -14.93
N PHE A 24 -4.29 -13.21 -13.62
CA PHE A 24 -4.30 -12.13 -12.64
C PHE A 24 -3.06 -11.23 -12.78
N PRO A 25 -3.22 -9.92 -12.94
CA PRO A 25 -2.10 -9.02 -13.04
C PRO A 25 -1.35 -9.01 -11.70
N ARG A 26 -0.07 -9.33 -11.73
CA ARG A 26 0.83 -9.23 -10.59
C ARG A 26 1.85 -8.14 -10.85
N LEU A 27 2.15 -7.36 -9.83
CA LEU A 27 3.29 -6.46 -9.88
C LEU A 27 4.57 -7.28 -10.08
N ARG A 28 5.37 -6.92 -11.08
CA ARG A 28 6.64 -7.58 -11.35
C ARG A 28 7.78 -6.59 -11.13
N PRO A 29 8.83 -6.98 -10.39
CA PRO A 29 10.06 -6.22 -10.33
C PRO A 29 10.58 -5.93 -11.74
N ALA A 30 10.95 -4.67 -11.98
CA ALA A 30 11.48 -4.23 -13.26
C ALA A 30 12.55 -3.17 -13.04
N GLN A 31 13.53 -3.14 -13.94
CA GLN A 31 14.52 -2.07 -13.95
C GLN A 31 13.95 -0.82 -14.60
N LEU A 32 14.18 0.31 -13.95
CA LEU A 32 13.76 1.61 -14.45
C LEU A 32 14.92 2.29 -15.18
N HIS A 33 14.63 2.84 -16.35
CA HIS A 33 15.61 3.64 -17.12
C HIS A 33 15.84 5.02 -16.52
N ARG A 34 14.87 5.52 -15.75
CA ARG A 34 14.92 6.79 -15.02
C ARG A 34 14.30 6.62 -13.64
N SER A 35 14.85 7.35 -12.67
CA SER A 35 14.42 7.31 -11.28
C SER A 35 13.77 8.64 -10.89
N PRO A 36 12.49 8.88 -11.23
CA PRO A 36 11.78 10.09 -10.78
C PRO A 36 11.80 10.24 -9.26
N SER A 37 11.63 11.45 -8.75
CA SER A 37 11.54 11.64 -7.30
C SER A 37 10.17 11.15 -6.79
N VAL A 38 10.17 10.46 -5.64
CA VAL A 38 8.94 9.89 -5.06
C VAL A 38 8.77 10.33 -3.61
N SER A 39 7.56 10.75 -3.25
CA SER A 39 7.15 10.89 -1.85
C SER A 39 6.17 9.78 -1.49
N VAL A 40 6.57 8.92 -0.54
CA VAL A 40 5.69 7.91 0.05
C VAL A 40 5.03 8.52 1.28
N LEU A 41 3.70 8.58 1.24
CA LEU A 41 2.86 9.34 2.16
C LEU A 41 2.05 8.38 3.03
N VAL A 42 2.32 8.40 4.34
CA VAL A 42 1.78 7.44 5.31
C VAL A 42 0.91 8.17 6.34
N PRO A 43 -0.42 8.21 6.19
CA PRO A 43 -1.30 8.65 7.27
C PRO A 43 -1.33 7.57 8.36
N ALA A 44 -1.09 7.96 9.61
CA ALA A 44 -1.05 7.04 10.74
C ALA A 44 -1.96 7.54 11.87
N ARG A 45 -2.74 6.64 12.47
CA ARG A 45 -3.54 6.91 13.66
C ARG A 45 -3.70 5.65 14.50
N ASN A 46 -3.12 5.63 15.68
CA ASN A 46 -3.15 4.48 16.59
C ASN A 46 -2.57 3.19 15.97
N GLU A 47 -1.39 3.32 15.35
CA GLU A 47 -0.64 2.29 14.65
C GLU A 47 0.63 1.86 15.40
N SER A 48 0.63 2.02 16.74
CA SER A 48 1.80 1.73 17.57
C SER A 48 2.21 0.27 17.55
N GLU A 49 1.43 -0.65 16.99
CA GLU A 49 1.83 -2.05 16.78
C GLU A 49 2.59 -2.22 15.44
N HIS A 50 2.08 -1.63 14.36
CA HIS A 50 2.57 -1.87 12.99
C HIS A 50 3.64 -0.89 12.51
N ILE A 51 3.60 0.37 12.96
CA ILE A 51 4.33 1.48 12.33
C ILE A 51 5.83 1.23 12.20
N GLU A 52 6.51 0.66 13.19
CA GLU A 52 7.95 0.35 13.09
C GLU A 52 8.25 -0.69 12.01
N GLY A 53 7.43 -1.74 11.90
CA GLY A 53 7.61 -2.78 10.89
C GLY A 53 7.44 -2.22 9.49
N THR A 54 6.39 -1.43 9.28
CA THR A 54 6.11 -0.75 8.01
C THR A 54 7.22 0.21 7.61
N LEU A 55 7.68 1.07 8.53
CA LEU A 55 8.75 2.02 8.24
C LEU A 55 10.08 1.33 7.92
N ASN A 56 10.43 0.27 8.64
CA ASN A 56 11.63 -0.51 8.33
C ASN A 56 11.57 -1.09 6.90
N ARG A 57 10.41 -1.60 6.48
CA ARG A 57 10.22 -2.12 5.11
C ARG A 57 10.31 -1.02 4.06
N LEU A 58 9.65 0.11 4.28
CA LEU A 58 9.73 1.27 3.39
C LEU A 58 11.16 1.78 3.24
N LEU A 59 11.92 1.87 4.33
CA LEU A 59 13.30 2.34 4.29
C LEU A 59 14.28 1.33 3.65
N ASN A 60 13.90 0.05 3.60
CA ASN A 60 14.65 -1.02 2.92
C ASN A 60 14.32 -1.16 1.42
N MET A 61 13.48 -0.29 0.85
CA MET A 61 13.19 -0.32 -0.59
C MET A 61 14.45 -0.05 -1.43
N GLU A 62 14.62 -0.84 -2.48
CA GLU A 62 15.72 -0.75 -3.46
C GLU A 62 15.43 0.34 -4.50
N TYR A 63 15.28 1.57 -4.03
CA TYR A 63 15.04 2.73 -4.89
C TYR A 63 15.86 3.94 -4.41
N PRO A 64 16.60 4.63 -5.29
CA PRO A 64 17.55 5.64 -4.85
C PRO A 64 16.94 7.02 -4.53
N ASN A 65 15.76 7.35 -5.07
CA ASN A 65 15.25 8.73 -5.09
C ASN A 65 13.85 8.85 -4.48
N PHE A 66 13.73 8.54 -3.19
CA PHE A 66 12.47 8.68 -2.47
C PHE A 66 12.63 9.26 -1.07
N GLU A 67 11.55 9.86 -0.58
CA GLU A 67 11.33 10.21 0.82
C GLU A 67 10.08 9.51 1.36
N VAL A 68 10.02 9.35 2.67
CA VAL A 68 8.85 8.86 3.40
C VAL A 68 8.37 9.96 4.34
N ILE A 69 7.10 10.29 4.28
CA ILE A 69 6.47 11.28 5.15
C ILE A 69 5.34 10.59 5.90
N VAL A 70 5.47 10.51 7.22
CA VAL A 70 4.42 10.02 8.11
C VAL A 70 3.69 11.20 8.70
N LEU A 71 2.36 11.18 8.65
CA LEU A 71 1.54 12.14 9.36
C LEU A 71 0.78 11.42 10.47
N ASP A 72 1.01 11.84 11.71
CA ASP A 72 0.27 11.36 12.88
C ASP A 72 -1.05 12.14 13.02
N ASP A 73 -2.18 11.48 12.77
CA ASP A 73 -3.54 12.04 12.83
C ASP A 73 -4.13 11.91 14.24
N ALA A 74 -3.47 12.58 15.20
CA ALA A 74 -3.87 12.63 16.60
C ALA A 74 -3.95 11.23 17.26
N SER A 75 -2.86 10.47 17.15
CA SER A 75 -2.75 9.20 17.86
C SER A 75 -2.78 9.42 19.37
N THR A 76 -3.39 8.48 20.09
CA THR A 76 -3.45 8.44 21.56
C THR A 76 -2.54 7.36 22.16
N ASP A 77 -1.85 6.61 21.31
CA ASP A 77 -0.88 5.58 21.65
C ASP A 77 0.56 6.02 21.29
N ASP A 78 1.50 5.08 21.28
CA ASP A 78 2.91 5.35 21.01
C ASP A 78 3.26 5.47 19.51
N SER A 79 2.28 5.63 18.60
CA SER A 79 2.54 5.72 17.14
C SER A 79 3.56 6.79 16.78
N PHE A 80 3.31 8.03 17.23
CA PHE A 80 4.17 9.17 16.96
C PHE A 80 5.59 8.99 17.52
N PRO A 81 5.80 8.69 18.82
CA PRO A 81 7.16 8.53 19.34
C PRO A 81 7.93 7.38 18.67
N ARG A 82 7.27 6.28 18.30
CA ARG A 82 7.89 5.17 17.55
C ARG A 82 8.31 5.60 16.14
N ALA A 83 7.43 6.27 15.39
CA ALA A 83 7.78 6.80 14.07
C ALA A 83 8.92 7.83 14.15
N GLN A 84 8.85 8.74 15.14
CA GLN A 84 9.84 9.79 15.34
C GLN A 84 11.23 9.23 15.69
N ALA A 85 11.30 8.12 16.43
CA ALA A 85 12.54 7.42 16.72
C ALA A 85 13.21 6.84 15.45
N ASN A 86 12.41 6.35 14.50
CA ASN A 86 12.91 5.88 13.20
C ASN A 86 13.41 7.04 12.34
N ALA A 87 12.71 8.18 12.32
CA ALA A 87 13.11 9.36 11.57
C ALA A 87 14.48 9.93 12.01
N ARG A 88 14.88 9.71 13.27
CA ARG A 88 16.22 10.10 13.76
C ARG A 88 17.34 9.24 13.17
N ARG A 89 17.03 8.08 12.62
CA ARG A 89 18.00 7.09 12.11
C ARG A 89 18.15 7.15 10.59
N ASP A 90 17.15 7.63 9.87
CA ASP A 90 17.17 7.71 8.41
C ASP A 90 16.70 9.09 7.92
N PRO A 91 17.55 9.85 7.20
CA PRO A 91 17.21 11.20 6.73
C PRO A 91 16.12 11.23 5.66
N ARG A 92 15.77 10.09 5.06
CA ARG A 92 14.67 9.99 4.08
C ARG A 92 13.30 9.98 4.76
N LEU A 93 13.23 9.74 6.08
CA LEU A 93 11.99 9.69 6.82
C LEU A 93 11.74 10.99 7.58
N SER A 94 10.56 11.58 7.39
CA SER A 94 10.04 12.68 8.18
C SER A 94 8.71 12.30 8.84
N VAL A 95 8.46 12.85 10.02
CA VAL A 95 7.23 12.62 10.78
C VAL A 95 6.67 13.98 11.16
N ILE A 96 5.40 14.21 10.86
CA ILE A 96 4.71 15.47 11.13
C ILE A 96 3.42 15.21 11.91
N HIS A 97 2.99 16.19 12.70
CA HIS A 97 1.68 16.15 13.32
C HIS A 97 0.61 16.67 12.37
N GLY A 98 -0.52 15.98 12.33
CA GLY A 98 -1.72 16.45 11.64
C GLY A 98 -2.31 17.71 12.29
N GLN A 99 -2.84 18.60 11.45
CA GLN A 99 -3.64 19.74 11.85
C GLN A 99 -5.06 19.30 12.24
N PRO A 100 -5.76 20.06 13.10
CA PRO A 100 -7.14 19.77 13.50
C PRO A 100 -8.06 19.54 12.30
N LEU A 101 -8.95 18.55 12.41
CA LEU A 101 -9.89 18.17 11.35
C LEU A 101 -10.85 19.33 11.03
N PRO A 102 -10.81 19.91 9.80
CA PRO A 102 -11.73 20.96 9.42
C PRO A 102 -13.16 20.42 9.22
N ALA A 103 -14.16 21.29 9.35
CA ALA A 103 -15.55 20.92 9.09
C ALA A 103 -15.73 20.41 7.65
N GLY A 104 -16.46 19.29 7.50
CA GLY A 104 -16.73 18.66 6.20
C GLY A 104 -15.65 17.71 5.68
N TRP A 105 -14.54 17.55 6.40
CA TRP A 105 -13.48 16.59 6.04
C TRP A 105 -13.61 15.26 6.80
N LEU A 106 -13.09 14.20 6.18
CA LEU A 106 -12.84 12.91 6.83
C LEU A 106 -11.38 12.84 7.27
N GLY A 107 -11.10 12.18 8.41
CA GLY A 107 -9.77 12.12 9.04
C GLY A 107 -8.67 11.66 8.08
N LYS A 108 -8.78 10.44 7.54
CA LYS A 108 -7.76 9.88 6.62
C LYS A 108 -7.56 10.74 5.37
N ASN A 109 -8.63 11.26 4.78
CA ASN A 109 -8.56 12.14 3.61
C ASN A 109 -7.86 13.46 3.94
N TRP A 110 -8.11 14.02 5.12
CA TRP A 110 -7.44 15.22 5.59
C TRP A 110 -5.96 14.98 5.87
N ALA A 111 -5.61 13.83 6.45
CA ALA A 111 -4.21 13.41 6.60
C ALA A 111 -3.51 13.28 5.24
N CYS A 112 -4.10 12.58 4.27
CA CYS A 112 -3.54 12.47 2.91
C CYS A 112 -3.40 13.83 2.22
N HIS A 113 -4.38 14.73 2.39
CA HIS A 113 -4.31 16.08 1.83
C HIS A 113 -3.12 16.87 2.37
N GLN A 114 -2.92 16.85 3.70
CA GLN A 114 -1.78 17.51 4.34
C GLN A 114 -0.44 16.88 3.94
N LEU A 115 -0.38 15.55 3.84
CA LEU A 115 0.81 14.84 3.37
C LEU A 115 1.21 15.29 1.95
N ALA A 116 0.23 15.41 1.05
CA ALA A 116 0.47 15.86 -0.32
C ALA A 116 1.03 17.30 -0.38
N GLN A 117 0.68 18.16 0.59
CA GLN A 117 1.22 19.52 0.67
C GLN A 117 2.69 19.57 1.14
N HIS A 118 3.14 18.54 1.86
CA HIS A 118 4.53 18.44 2.36
C HIS A 118 5.45 17.65 1.42
N ALA A 119 4.88 16.93 0.46
CA ALA A 119 5.60 16.12 -0.49
C ALA A 119 6.45 16.95 -1.44
N LYS A 120 7.66 16.46 -1.75
CA LYS A 120 8.61 17.08 -2.69
C LYS A 120 8.83 16.26 -3.96
N GLY A 121 8.36 15.02 -3.98
CA GLY A 121 8.51 14.10 -5.09
C GLY A 121 7.56 14.44 -6.25
N ASP A 122 8.01 14.14 -7.47
CA ASP A 122 7.22 14.24 -8.69
C ASP A 122 6.04 13.24 -8.70
N ILE A 123 6.20 12.13 -7.97
CA ILE A 123 5.20 11.07 -7.84
C ILE A 123 4.83 10.91 -6.37
N LEU A 124 3.52 10.95 -6.09
CA LEU A 124 2.97 10.75 -4.76
C LEU A 124 2.40 9.33 -4.64
N ILE A 125 2.85 8.60 -3.64
CA ILE A 125 2.34 7.26 -3.32
C ILE A 125 1.71 7.30 -1.94
N PHE A 126 0.41 7.05 -1.85
CA PHE A 126 -0.29 6.93 -0.59
C PHE A 126 -0.33 5.48 -0.16
N THR A 127 0.06 5.19 1.08
CA THR A 127 0.07 3.83 1.64
C THR A 127 -0.28 3.85 3.11
N ASP A 128 -0.91 2.79 3.59
CA ASP A 128 -1.32 2.69 4.98
C ASP A 128 -0.15 2.31 5.88
N ALA A 129 -0.26 2.66 7.17
CA ALA A 129 0.78 2.44 8.18
C ALA A 129 0.97 0.96 8.58
N ASP A 130 0.13 0.06 8.06
CA ASP A 130 0.11 -1.38 8.29
C ASP A 130 0.42 -2.21 7.02
N VAL A 131 0.83 -1.56 5.92
CA VAL A 131 1.14 -2.26 4.66
C VAL A 131 2.58 -2.75 4.62
N HIS A 132 2.76 -4.03 4.33
CA HIS A 132 4.07 -4.62 4.10
C HIS A 132 4.57 -4.38 2.67
N TRP A 133 5.68 -3.65 2.55
CA TRP A 133 6.37 -3.41 1.29
C TRP A 133 7.49 -4.42 1.05
N GLU A 134 7.60 -4.90 -0.19
CA GLU A 134 8.73 -5.69 -0.68
C GLU A 134 9.84 -4.76 -1.20
N PRO A 135 11.13 -5.15 -1.15
CA PRO A 135 12.25 -4.28 -1.55
C PRO A 135 12.12 -3.71 -2.97
N ALA A 136 11.56 -4.48 -3.91
CA ALA A 136 11.37 -4.08 -5.31
C ALA A 136 9.95 -3.53 -5.62
N ALA A 137 9.09 -3.35 -4.62
CA ALA A 137 7.71 -2.92 -4.84
C ALA A 137 7.62 -1.53 -5.48
N LEU A 138 8.43 -0.57 -5.01
CA LEU A 138 8.42 0.78 -5.56
C LEU A 138 8.86 0.82 -7.03
N SER A 139 9.92 0.12 -7.39
CA SER A 139 10.38 0.07 -8.79
C SER A 139 9.35 -0.60 -9.71
N ALA A 140 8.69 -1.67 -9.23
CA ALA A 140 7.60 -2.33 -9.94
C ALA A 140 6.38 -1.41 -10.15
N LEU A 141 6.00 -0.60 -9.15
CA LEU A 141 4.89 0.36 -9.28
C LEU A 141 5.17 1.41 -10.34
N LEU A 142 6.36 2.02 -10.26
CA LEU A 142 6.78 3.05 -11.21
C LEU A 142 6.91 2.50 -12.62
N HIS A 143 7.35 1.24 -12.77
CA HIS A 143 7.41 0.59 -14.07
C HIS A 143 6.01 0.42 -14.66
N LEU A 144 5.05 -0.04 -13.88
CA LEU A 144 3.66 -0.20 -14.32
C LEU A 144 3.02 1.16 -14.67
N LEU A 145 3.27 2.19 -13.86
CA LEU A 145 2.80 3.56 -14.12
C LEU A 145 3.34 4.07 -15.47
N GLN A 146 4.64 3.89 -15.72
CA GLN A 146 5.28 4.29 -16.99
C GLN A 146 4.79 3.48 -18.19
N GLN A 147 4.62 2.16 -18.04
CA GLN A 147 4.13 1.29 -19.12
C GLN A 147 2.70 1.63 -19.52
N THR A 148 1.83 1.87 -18.54
CA THR A 148 0.42 2.22 -18.78
C THR A 148 0.23 3.67 -19.20
N ARG A 149 1.23 4.53 -18.95
CA ARG A 149 1.14 5.99 -19.12
C ARG A 149 -0.04 6.58 -18.35
N ALA A 150 -0.36 6.00 -17.19
CA ALA A 150 -1.46 6.45 -16.36
C ALA A 150 -1.06 7.67 -15.53
N ASP A 151 -2.00 8.59 -15.34
CA ASP A 151 -1.85 9.70 -14.38
C ASP A 151 -2.11 9.25 -12.94
N LEU A 152 -2.93 8.20 -12.77
CA LEU A 152 -3.26 7.59 -11.49
C LEU A 152 -3.22 6.07 -11.61
N LEU A 153 -2.52 5.41 -10.69
CA LEU A 153 -2.43 3.96 -10.59
C LEU A 153 -2.83 3.53 -9.18
N THR A 154 -3.79 2.62 -9.09
CA THR A 154 -4.13 1.94 -7.84
C THR A 154 -3.66 0.50 -7.92
N VAL A 155 -2.95 0.08 -6.88
CA VAL A 155 -2.62 -1.32 -6.66
C VAL A 155 -3.24 -1.77 -5.36
N TRP A 156 -3.55 -3.05 -5.28
CA TRP A 156 -4.06 -3.64 -4.05
C TRP A 156 -2.97 -4.52 -3.45
N PRO A 157 -2.71 -4.42 -2.14
CA PRO A 157 -1.80 -5.33 -1.47
C PRO A 157 -2.42 -6.73 -1.36
N THR A 158 -1.59 -7.76 -1.34
CA THR A 158 -2.06 -9.11 -0.97
C THR A 158 -2.56 -9.08 0.47
N GLN A 159 -3.74 -9.63 0.71
CA GLN A 159 -4.27 -9.73 2.07
C GLN A 159 -3.69 -10.94 2.78
N GLU A 160 -2.97 -10.70 3.87
CA GLU A 160 -2.46 -11.78 4.73
C GLU A 160 -3.65 -12.46 5.45
N THR A 161 -3.84 -13.75 5.17
CA THR A 161 -4.85 -14.59 5.85
C THR A 161 -4.14 -15.74 6.56
N VAL A 162 -4.30 -15.78 7.88
CA VAL A 162 -3.53 -16.65 8.76
C VAL A 162 -4.25 -17.99 8.90
N THR A 163 -5.56 -17.97 9.11
CA THR A 163 -6.34 -19.19 9.35
C THR A 163 -6.96 -19.76 8.08
N TRP A 164 -7.20 -21.07 8.08
CA TRP A 164 -7.90 -21.73 6.98
C TRP A 164 -9.33 -21.19 6.80
N SER A 165 -9.99 -20.81 7.91
CA SER A 165 -11.33 -20.24 7.90
C SER A 165 -11.35 -18.84 7.30
N GLU A 166 -10.34 -18.01 7.60
CA GLU A 166 -10.15 -16.71 6.94
C GLU A 166 -9.99 -16.90 5.43
N ARG A 167 -9.13 -17.83 5.00
CA ARG A 167 -8.92 -18.14 3.57
C ARG A 167 -10.18 -18.60 2.83
N LEU A 168 -11.13 -19.20 3.54
CA LEU A 168 -12.40 -19.68 2.98
C LEU A 168 -13.46 -18.57 2.89
N VAL A 169 -13.52 -17.70 3.91
CA VAL A 169 -14.61 -16.72 4.08
C VAL A 169 -14.26 -15.36 3.50
N VAL A 170 -13.00 -14.95 3.59
CA VAL A 170 -12.53 -13.73 2.92
C VAL A 170 -12.69 -13.98 1.42
N PRO A 171 -13.65 -13.29 0.76
CA PRO A 171 -13.84 -13.44 -0.68
C PRO A 171 -12.53 -13.09 -1.38
N MET A 172 -12.43 -13.43 -2.66
CA MET A 172 -11.30 -13.16 -3.55
C MET A 172 -11.01 -11.64 -3.71
N MET A 173 -10.74 -10.91 -2.62
CA MET A 173 -10.53 -9.46 -2.65
C MET A 173 -9.13 -9.11 -3.16
N MET A 174 -8.17 -10.05 -3.14
CA MET A 174 -6.98 -10.17 -4.02
C MET A 174 -6.09 -11.29 -3.45
N PHE A 175 -6.10 -12.48 -4.06
CA PHE A 175 -5.76 -13.75 -3.39
C PHE A 175 -4.39 -13.84 -2.67
N THR A 176 -4.48 -14.49 -1.50
CA THR A 176 -3.47 -15.07 -0.59
C THR A 176 -2.07 -15.31 -1.12
#